data_AF-L8LSS0-F1
#
_entry.id   AF-L8LSS0-F1
#
_cell.length_a   1.000
_cell.length_b   1.000
_cell.length_c   1.000
_cell.angle_alpha   90.00
_cell.angle_beta   90.00
_cell.angle_gamma   90.00
#
_symmetry.space_group_name_H-M   'P 1'
#
loop_
_entity.id
_entity.type
_entity.pdbx_description
1 polymer ?
#
loop_
_entity_poly.entity_id
_entity_poly.type
_entity_poly.pdbx_seq_one_letter_code
_entity_poly.pdbx_strand_id
1 'polypeptide(L)'
;MSDAGGNDDLTNVDLTFDQSAASTLPNSSQIVAGTYLPSNFSNDPDVFPNPVPAEPYGNTLDVFNGTDANGIWSLYVFDDNGNGDLGSIANGWSLTIQTV
;
A
#
# COMPACT_ATOMS: atom_id res chain seq x y z
N MET A 1 1.14 3.40 -1.27
CA MET A 1 2.38 2.69 -0.86
C MET A 1 2.95 2.15 -2.14
N SER A 2 4.15 2.57 -2.49
CA SER A 2 4.68 2.41 -3.85
C SER A 2 6.20 2.51 -3.81
N ASP A 3 6.82 2.12 -4.93
CA ASP A 3 8.26 2.29 -5.19
C ASP A 3 9.18 1.61 -4.17
N ALA A 4 8.81 0.41 -3.70
CA ALA A 4 9.59 -0.35 -2.73
C ALA A 4 9.95 -1.75 -3.25
N GLY A 5 10.99 -2.36 -2.68
CA GLY A 5 11.38 -3.75 -2.95
C GLY A 5 12.41 -3.94 -4.07
N GLY A 6 12.78 -2.89 -4.81
CA GLY A 6 13.71 -2.99 -5.93
C GLY A 6 13.13 -3.81 -7.09
N ASN A 7 13.87 -4.83 -7.55
CA ASN A 7 13.46 -5.72 -8.65
C ASN A 7 13.11 -7.14 -8.16
N ASP A 8 12.94 -7.33 -6.86
CA ASP A 8 12.69 -8.64 -6.27
C ASP A 8 11.18 -8.94 -6.25
N ASP A 9 10.79 -10.13 -6.71
CA ASP A 9 9.40 -10.56 -6.72
C ASP A 9 8.82 -10.74 -5.30
N LEU A 10 7.54 -10.39 -5.13
CA LEU A 10 6.77 -10.76 -3.94
C LEU A 10 6.16 -12.15 -4.10
N THR A 11 6.67 -13.13 -3.34
CA THR A 11 6.17 -14.51 -3.37
C THR A 11 5.69 -14.95 -1.99
N ASN A 12 4.39 -15.25 -1.87
CA ASN A 12 3.77 -15.81 -0.65
C ASN A 12 4.09 -15.00 0.63
N VAL A 13 3.97 -13.68 0.57
CA VAL A 13 4.13 -12.79 1.72
C VAL A 13 2.80 -12.23 2.17
N ASP A 14 2.61 -12.16 3.48
CA ASP A 14 1.54 -11.40 4.11
C ASP A 14 2.12 -10.08 4.62
N LEU A 15 1.58 -8.97 4.15
CA LEU A 15 1.99 -7.62 4.55
C LEU A 15 0.88 -6.96 5.35
N THR A 16 1.23 -6.44 6.53
CA THR A 16 0.35 -5.56 7.30
C THR A 16 0.90 -4.14 7.22
N PHE A 17 0.03 -3.17 6.95
CA PHE A 17 0.40 -1.76 6.99
C PHE A 17 -0.25 -1.10 8.20
N ASP A 18 0.59 -0.59 9.08
CA ASP A 18 0.19 -0.03 10.37
C ASP A 18 0.96 1.27 10.60
N GLN A 19 0.24 2.34 10.91
CA GLN A 19 0.81 3.67 11.14
C GLN A 19 1.75 3.72 12.35
N SER A 20 1.62 2.76 13.27
CA SER A 20 2.45 2.63 14.46
C SER A 20 3.67 1.70 14.27
N ALA A 21 3.83 1.11 13.08
CA ALA A 21 4.94 0.21 12.79
C ALA A 21 6.30 0.95 12.82
N ALA A 22 7.32 0.29 13.36
CA ALA A 22 8.65 0.89 13.51
C ALA A 22 9.48 0.90 12.22
N SER A 23 9.21 -0.02 11.30
CA SER A 23 9.98 -0.20 10.06
C SER A 23 9.17 0.15 8.83
N THR A 24 9.77 0.85 7.88
CA THR A 24 9.23 1.00 6.52
C THR A 24 9.52 -0.24 5.69
N LEU A 25 8.86 -0.38 4.54
CA LEU A 25 9.30 -1.34 3.53
C LEU A 25 10.77 -1.06 3.12
N PRO A 26 11.56 -2.09 2.79
CA PRO A 26 12.86 -1.88 2.16
C PRO A 26 12.68 -1.25 0.76
N ASN A 27 13.45 -0.21 0.45
CA ASN A 27 13.39 0.45 -0.86
C ASN A 27 14.02 -0.43 -1.96
N SER A 28 15.22 -0.99 -1.72
CA SER A 28 16.05 -1.63 -2.76
C SER A 28 16.45 -3.07 -2.45
N SER A 29 15.66 -3.78 -1.65
CA SER A 29 15.89 -5.19 -1.32
C SER A 29 14.56 -5.92 -1.09
N GLN A 30 14.57 -7.25 -1.23
CA GLN A 30 13.45 -8.14 -0.94
C GLN A 30 12.57 -7.67 0.23
N ILE A 31 11.31 -7.39 -0.08
CA ILE A 31 10.25 -7.26 0.92
C ILE A 31 9.90 -8.67 1.42
N VAL A 32 9.83 -8.82 2.74
CA VAL A 32 9.43 -10.06 3.41
C VAL A 32 8.13 -9.86 4.16
N ALA A 33 7.50 -10.94 4.62
CA ALA A 33 6.28 -10.85 5.44
C ALA A 33 6.53 -10.05 6.72
N GLY A 34 5.58 -9.22 7.12
CA GLY A 34 5.73 -8.37 8.30
C GLY A 34 4.73 -7.22 8.40
N THR A 35 4.94 -6.40 9.41
CA THR A 35 4.18 -5.16 9.65
C THR A 35 5.04 -3.96 9.36
N TYR A 36 4.58 -3.07 8.50
CA TYR A 36 5.34 -1.95 7.98
C TYR A 36 4.59 -0.62 8.07
N LEU A 37 5.35 0.44 8.25
CA LEU A 37 4.85 1.80 8.15
C LEU A 37 4.52 2.09 6.68
N PRO A 38 3.35 2.65 6.36
CA PRO A 38 3.03 3.08 5.01
C PRO A 38 4.14 3.97 4.44
N SER A 39 4.64 3.63 3.24
CA SER A 39 5.81 4.25 2.63
C SER A 39 5.61 4.42 1.12
N ASN A 40 6.14 5.51 0.57
CA ASN A 40 6.32 5.75 -0.87
C ASN A 40 7.75 6.32 -1.02
N PHE A 41 8.54 5.78 -1.96
CA PHE A 41 9.94 6.17 -2.17
C PHE A 41 10.19 6.96 -3.45
N SER A 42 9.17 7.25 -4.26
CA SER A 42 9.25 8.17 -5.40
C SER A 42 8.70 9.55 -5.05
N ASN A 43 9.13 10.56 -5.81
CA ASN A 43 8.50 11.88 -5.84
C ASN A 43 7.61 12.07 -7.08
N ASP A 44 7.64 11.10 -8.00
CA ASP A 44 6.75 11.08 -9.14
C ASP A 44 5.33 10.71 -8.67
N PRO A 45 4.29 11.30 -9.25
CA PRO A 45 2.91 10.99 -8.85
C PRO A 45 2.54 9.57 -9.27
N ASP A 46 1.96 8.80 -8.34
CA ASP A 46 1.31 7.53 -8.67
C ASP A 46 0.05 7.85 -9.51
N VAL A 47 -0.02 7.40 -10.76
CA VAL A 47 -1.17 7.69 -11.65
C VAL A 47 -2.00 6.43 -11.89
N PHE A 48 -3.28 6.48 -11.49
CA PHE A 48 -4.24 5.41 -11.72
C PHE A 48 -5.19 5.77 -12.88
N PRO A 49 -5.60 4.78 -13.71
CA PRO A 49 -6.67 5.00 -14.67
C PRO A 49 -8.02 5.18 -13.96
N ASN A 50 -8.93 5.94 -14.56
CA ASN A 50 -10.33 6.02 -14.11
C ASN A 50 -10.92 4.59 -14.02
N PRO A 51 -11.71 4.26 -12.97
CA PRO A 51 -12.44 5.16 -12.07
C PRO A 51 -11.85 5.30 -10.64
N VAL A 52 -10.53 5.29 -10.47
CA VAL A 52 -9.90 5.53 -9.16
C VAL A 52 -10.08 7.01 -8.75
N PRO A 53 -10.31 7.33 -7.46
CA PRO A 53 -10.37 8.71 -6.98
C PRO A 53 -9.13 9.51 -7.42
N ALA A 54 -9.29 10.79 -7.76
CA ALA A 54 -8.16 11.60 -8.19
C ALA A 54 -7.15 11.84 -7.06
N GLU A 55 -5.89 12.03 -7.46
CA GLU A 55 -4.76 12.40 -6.59
C GLU A 55 -4.99 13.74 -5.84
N PRO A 56 -4.26 14.03 -4.74
CA PRO A 56 -3.06 13.36 -4.24
C PRO A 56 -3.36 12.08 -3.43
N TYR A 57 -2.56 11.03 -3.67
CA TYR A 57 -2.55 9.84 -2.82
C TYR A 57 -1.54 10.00 -1.69
N GLY A 58 -2.01 9.91 -0.45
CA GLY A 58 -1.15 9.97 0.73
C GLY A 58 -0.46 8.64 1.02
N ASN A 59 0.63 8.70 1.79
CA ASN A 59 1.35 7.55 2.33
C ASN A 59 1.27 7.50 3.86
N THR A 60 0.20 8.01 4.46
CA THR A 60 -0.05 7.95 5.91
C THR A 60 -1.49 7.54 6.17
N LEU A 61 -1.68 6.69 7.18
CA LEU A 61 -3.01 6.31 7.68
C LEU A 61 -3.50 7.23 8.81
N ASP A 62 -2.67 8.18 9.28
CA ASP A 62 -3.08 9.13 10.32
C ASP A 62 -4.24 10.03 9.88
N VAL A 63 -4.47 10.15 8.56
CA VAL A 63 -5.61 10.89 8.00
C VAL A 63 -6.96 10.37 8.48
N PHE A 64 -7.01 9.12 8.96
CA PHE A 64 -8.23 8.51 9.47
C PHE A 64 -8.44 8.74 10.97
N ASN A 65 -7.44 9.26 11.70
CA ASN A 65 -7.55 9.48 13.14
C ASN A 65 -8.65 10.50 13.48
N GLY A 66 -9.66 10.05 14.22
CA GLY A 66 -10.79 10.88 14.62
C GLY A 66 -11.79 11.18 13.49
N THR A 67 -11.68 10.50 12.35
CA THR A 67 -12.64 10.59 11.24
C THR A 67 -13.72 9.50 11.33
N ASP A 68 -14.88 9.75 10.71
CA ASP A 68 -15.92 8.72 10.58
C ASP A 68 -15.47 7.62 9.61
N ALA A 69 -15.41 6.40 10.11
CA ALA A 69 -14.96 5.22 9.37
C ALA A 69 -16.11 4.51 8.61
N ASN A 70 -17.36 4.96 8.79
CA ASN A 70 -18.52 4.33 8.16
C ASN A 70 -18.57 4.64 6.67
N GLY A 71 -18.63 3.60 5.85
CA GLY A 71 -18.75 3.75 4.40
C GLY A 71 -18.28 2.52 3.64
N ILE A 72 -18.21 2.66 2.32
CA ILE A 72 -17.63 1.66 1.44
C ILE A 72 -16.12 1.89 1.39
N TRP A 73 -15.36 0.85 1.73
CA TRP A 73 -13.92 0.81 1.56
C TRP A 73 -13.55 -0.02 0.34
N SER A 74 -12.67 0.52 -0.50
CA SER A 74 -12.17 -0.12 -1.71
C SER A 74 -10.65 -0.18 -1.64
N LEU A 75 -10.07 -1.33 -1.99
CA LEU A 75 -8.64 -1.48 -2.23
C LEU A 75 -8.36 -1.31 -3.73
N TYR A 76 -7.42 -0.43 -4.06
CA TYR A 76 -6.90 -0.25 -5.42
C TYR A 76 -5.45 -0.71 -5.47
N VAL A 77 -5.13 -1.52 -6.48
CA VAL A 77 -3.78 -2.02 -6.76
C VAL A 77 -3.54 -1.84 -8.25
N PHE A 78 -2.39 -1.29 -8.60
CA PHE A 78 -2.01 -1.02 -9.97
C PHE A 78 -0.54 -1.36 -10.16
N ASP A 79 -0.24 -2.02 -11.26
CA ASP A 79 1.13 -2.14 -11.76
C ASP A 79 1.42 -0.87 -12.57
N ASP A 80 2.18 0.04 -11.98
CA ASP A 80 2.62 1.28 -12.60
C ASP A 80 3.91 1.11 -13.42
N ASN A 81 4.45 -0.10 -13.50
CA ASN A 81 5.55 -0.45 -14.35
C ASN A 81 5.05 -0.99 -15.70
N GLY A 82 5.48 -0.36 -16.80
CA GLY A 82 5.05 -0.73 -18.15
C GLY A 82 5.56 -2.09 -18.65
N ASN A 83 6.31 -2.84 -17.83
CA ASN A 83 6.97 -4.08 -18.23
C ASN A 83 6.08 -5.34 -18.15
N GLY A 84 4.86 -5.20 -17.63
CA GLY A 84 3.86 -6.27 -17.65
C GLY A 84 4.08 -7.33 -16.57
N ASP A 85 4.46 -6.89 -15.38
CA ASP A 85 4.54 -7.78 -14.23
C ASP A 85 3.14 -8.25 -13.84
N LEU A 86 3.04 -9.47 -13.33
CA LEU A 86 1.76 -10.10 -13.02
C LEU A 86 1.78 -10.66 -11.61
N GLY A 87 0.67 -10.49 -10.91
CA GLY A 87 0.52 -11.00 -9.56
C GLY A 87 -0.94 -11.08 -9.13
N SER A 88 -1.15 -11.64 -7.96
CA SER A 88 -2.46 -11.70 -7.33
C SER A 88 -2.33 -11.64 -5.82
N ILE A 89 -3.28 -10.97 -5.16
CA ILE A 89 -3.44 -11.06 -3.71
C ILE A 89 -4.20 -12.35 -3.42
N ALA A 90 -3.46 -13.38 -2.98
CA ALA A 90 -4.06 -14.61 -2.47
C ALA A 90 -4.75 -14.34 -1.13
N ASN A 91 -5.85 -15.05 -0.84
CA ASN A 91 -6.62 -14.97 0.42
C ASN A 91 -7.28 -13.60 0.73
N GLY A 92 -7.20 -12.65 -0.20
CA GLY A 92 -7.88 -11.36 -0.09
C GLY A 92 -7.14 -10.35 0.77
N TRP A 93 -7.84 -9.30 1.16
CA TRP A 93 -7.34 -8.23 2.03
C TRP A 93 -8.32 -8.00 3.17
N SER A 94 -7.83 -7.43 4.26
CA SER A 94 -8.64 -7.01 5.40
C SER A 94 -8.27 -5.60 5.80
N LEU A 95 -9.25 -4.86 6.33
CA LEU A 95 -9.06 -3.54 6.92
C LEU A 95 -9.53 -3.57 8.36
N THR A 96 -8.66 -3.12 9.26
CA THR A 96 -8.98 -2.93 10.68
C THR A 96 -8.93 -1.44 10.96
N ILE A 97 -10.02 -0.90 11.52
CA ILE A 97 -10.10 0.50 11.93
C ILE A 97 -10.41 0.53 13.42
N GLN A 98 -9.58 1.25 14.17
CA GLN A 98 -9.81 1.48 15.59
C GLN A 98 -10.33 2.90 15.80
N THR A 99 -11.55 3.00 16.32
CA THR A 99 -12.15 4.27 16.73
C THR A 99 -11.90 4.50 18.22
N VAL A 100 -11.71 5.77 18.61
CA VAL A 100 -11.59 6.20 20.02
C VAL A 100 -12.95 6.43 20.67
#